data_AF-A0A518HZP1-F1
#
_entry.id   AF-A0A518HZP1-F1
#
_cell.length_a   1.000
_cell.length_b   1.000
_cell.length_c   1.000
_cell.angle_alpha   90.00
_cell.angle_beta   90.00
_cell.angle_gamma   90.00
#
_symmetry.space_group_name_H-M   'P 1'
#
loop_
_entity.id
_entity.type
_entity.pdbx_description
1 polymer ?
#
loop_
_entity_poly.entity_id
_entity_poly.type
_entity_poly.pdbx_seq_one_letter_code
_entity_poly.pdbx_strand_id
1 'polypeptide(L)'
;MVLMVCLGLGVLLCGGPLTWWAARRSAASGEVADRREAIRARGLPIDDASMEAFRVQTMGHEKSERWMNVLEEIESTAFQNSCRGVPVVGVTEDDADYVYGQPYRYDDEVRQFLDRWAPLREEIHDITEGTGPIWTEVQMDSFNTLLPYVQSSRSVARLLSLEFEDALRRDDRRQAFGSLMAMLGVARALEKEPLIISQLVVTAIHSMTLKHLKVAVEQDLFDDVQLKSMLEQLRALDDFGTRYRLAIVGERAMSQPVFDDFQRIGEDIKVPAGVFRQRPIDALASLEIMEKAESVTTENLSDFFIQTAALDSDFNQQIQQAGWLKKLETVVTSLTVPALGAAGKAFVRSAMENRIAKIGIGLRLFEKRHDRWPASLDELTDADSDASLGPIDPAGNLPFGYRVVDGKAQVWGFDPQSPGDSTPSEPIDVDQLGEHEQHLKYWSWELPPAESP
;
A
#
# COMPACT_ATOMS: atom_id res chain seq x y z
N MET A 1 7.71 -24.60 66.23
CA MET A 1 6.68 -25.27 65.42
C MET A 1 5.95 -24.28 64.49
N VAL A 2 5.39 -23.17 64.99
CA VAL A 2 4.72 -22.14 64.15
C VAL A 2 5.64 -21.55 63.06
N LEU A 3 6.90 -21.23 63.38
CA LEU A 3 7.85 -20.68 62.41
C LEU A 3 8.16 -21.64 61.23
N MET A 4 8.26 -22.95 61.50
CA MET A 4 8.50 -23.97 60.45
C MET A 4 7.26 -24.18 59.57
N VAL A 5 6.06 -24.10 60.15
CA VAL A 5 4.80 -24.20 59.40
C VAL A 5 4.62 -22.97 58.51
N CYS A 6 4.94 -21.76 59.00
CA CYS A 6 4.91 -20.53 58.20
C CYS A 6 5.96 -20.52 57.08
N LEU A 7 7.17 -21.04 57.32
CA LEU A 7 8.21 -21.21 56.30
C LEU A 7 7.82 -22.27 55.26
N GLY A 8 7.26 -23.41 55.67
CA GLY A 8 6.76 -24.44 54.77
C GLY A 8 5.59 -23.98 53.90
N LEU A 9 4.65 -23.21 54.48
CA LEU A 9 3.57 -22.56 53.73
C LEU A 9 4.08 -21.47 52.78
N GLY A 10 5.08 -20.68 53.18
CA GLY A 10 5.70 -19.69 52.29
C GLY A 10 6.40 -20.34 51.08
N VAL A 11 7.11 -21.45 51.29
CA VAL A 11 7.74 -22.22 50.21
C VAL A 11 6.71 -22.89 49.30
N LEU A 12 5.59 -23.39 49.84
CA LEU A 12 4.50 -23.95 49.02
C LEU A 12 3.71 -22.88 48.25
N LEU A 13 3.41 -21.75 48.89
CA LEU A 13 2.64 -20.64 48.30
C LEU A 13 3.44 -19.86 47.25
N CYS A 14 4.76 -19.74 47.39
CA CYS A 14 5.60 -19.07 46.40
C CYS A 14 6.25 -20.06 45.41
N GLY A 15 6.62 -21.26 45.87
CA GLY A 15 7.32 -22.25 45.04
C GLY A 15 6.42 -22.89 43.98
N GLY A 16 5.16 -23.18 44.28
CA GLY A 16 4.22 -23.75 43.30
C GLY A 16 3.94 -22.82 42.11
N PRO A 17 3.58 -21.54 42.33
CA PRO A 17 3.38 -20.59 41.24
C PRO A 17 4.66 -20.31 40.43
N LEU A 18 5.83 -20.24 41.08
CA LEU A 18 7.10 -20.01 40.38
C LEU A 18 7.51 -21.20 39.51
N THR A 19 7.34 -22.44 39.99
CA THR A 19 7.63 -23.64 39.19
C THR A 19 6.64 -23.82 38.05
N TRP A 20 5.35 -23.55 38.29
CA TRP A 20 4.33 -23.51 37.24
C TRP A 20 4.65 -22.46 36.17
N TRP A 21 5.01 -21.24 36.58
CA TRP A 21 5.37 -20.17 35.65
C TRP A 21 6.65 -20.51 34.87
N ALA A 22 7.67 -21.08 35.51
CA ALA A 22 8.89 -21.53 34.85
C ALA A 22 8.62 -22.66 33.84
N ALA A 23 7.77 -23.63 34.19
CA ALA A 23 7.36 -24.71 33.29
C ALA A 23 6.59 -24.16 32.08
N ARG A 24 5.65 -23.24 32.29
CA ARG A 24 4.89 -22.59 31.21
C ARG A 24 5.81 -21.79 30.28
N ARG A 25 6.77 -21.04 30.83
CA ARG A 25 7.76 -20.29 30.05
C ARG A 25 8.67 -21.21 29.26
N SER A 26 9.09 -22.34 29.83
CA SER A 26 9.91 -23.34 29.13
C SER A 26 9.15 -23.98 27.98
N ALA A 27 7.87 -24.35 28.19
CA ALA A 27 7.02 -24.89 27.14
C ALA A 27 6.83 -23.88 26.00
N ALA A 28 6.50 -22.62 26.32
CA ALA A 28 6.37 -21.56 25.34
C ALA A 28 7.68 -21.32 24.56
N SER A 29 8.84 -21.41 25.23
CA SER A 29 10.14 -21.26 24.57
C SER A 29 10.42 -22.38 23.57
N GLY A 30 10.04 -23.62 23.89
CA GLY A 30 10.15 -24.75 22.97
C GLY A 30 9.24 -24.57 21.76
N GLU A 31 7.98 -24.21 22.00
CA GLU A 31 7.01 -23.98 20.93
C GLU A 31 7.39 -22.82 20.01
N VAL A 32 7.90 -21.71 20.55
CA VAL A 32 8.42 -20.59 19.74
C VAL A 32 9.59 -21.06 18.88
N ALA A 33 10.51 -21.85 19.42
CA ALA A 33 11.62 -22.39 18.64
C ALA A 33 11.13 -23.28 17.49
N ASP A 34 10.20 -24.20 17.77
CA ASP A 34 9.61 -25.10 16.77
C ASP A 34 8.87 -24.32 15.68
N ARG A 35 8.06 -23.32 16.05
CA ARG A 35 7.34 -22.48 15.07
C ARG A 35 8.28 -21.63 14.22
N ARG A 36 9.31 -21.02 14.83
CA ARG A 36 10.33 -20.25 14.09
C ARG A 36 11.08 -21.14 13.10
N GLU A 37 11.40 -22.37 13.50
CA GLU A 37 12.07 -23.32 12.61
C GLU A 37 11.15 -23.79 11.47
N ALA A 38 9.88 -24.05 11.74
CA ALA A 38 8.90 -24.36 10.69
C ALA A 38 8.75 -23.23 9.67
N ILE A 39 8.81 -21.96 10.11
CA ILE A 39 8.80 -20.79 9.22
C ILE A 39 10.06 -20.75 8.36
N ARG A 40 11.25 -20.95 8.96
CA ARG A 40 12.51 -21.02 8.20
C ARG A 40 12.52 -22.16 7.19
N ALA A 41 11.98 -23.33 7.55
CA ALA A 41 11.86 -24.48 6.66
C ALA A 41 10.96 -24.21 5.44
N ARG A 42 10.02 -23.27 5.54
CA ARG A 42 9.23 -22.76 4.40
C ARG A 42 9.98 -21.71 3.56
N GLY A 43 11.21 -21.35 3.92
CA GLY A 43 11.99 -20.30 3.26
C GLY A 43 11.53 -18.88 3.59
N LEU A 44 10.75 -18.69 4.66
CA LEU A 44 10.22 -17.39 5.05
C LEU A 44 11.12 -16.73 6.12
N PRO A 45 11.27 -15.39 6.08
CA PRO A 45 12.08 -14.67 7.06
C PRO A 45 11.43 -14.70 8.44
N ILE A 46 12.22 -14.65 9.51
CA ILE A 46 11.78 -14.64 10.91
C ILE A 46 12.56 -13.66 11.79
N ASP A 47 13.60 -13.04 11.24
CA ASP A 47 14.48 -12.08 11.91
C ASP A 47 15.10 -11.14 10.85
N ASP A 48 15.89 -10.15 11.31
CA ASP A 48 16.48 -9.12 10.44
C ASP A 48 17.37 -9.72 9.33
N ALA A 49 18.24 -10.66 9.69
CA ALA A 49 19.18 -11.26 8.74
C ALA A 49 18.46 -12.11 7.68
N SER A 50 17.46 -12.90 8.08
CA SER A 50 16.66 -13.65 7.12
C SER A 50 15.77 -12.74 6.26
N MET A 51 15.35 -11.58 6.77
CA MET A 51 14.64 -10.56 5.99
C MET A 51 15.53 -9.95 4.89
N GLU A 52 16.76 -9.57 5.22
CA GLU A 52 17.72 -9.06 4.25
C GLU A 52 17.97 -10.08 3.13
N ALA A 53 18.23 -11.33 3.50
CA ALA A 53 18.41 -12.42 2.54
C ALA A 53 17.16 -12.62 1.65
N PHE A 54 15.97 -12.53 2.26
CA PHE A 54 14.70 -12.65 1.53
C PHE A 54 14.51 -11.50 0.53
N ARG A 55 14.82 -10.24 0.89
CA ARG A 55 14.79 -9.10 -0.05
C ARG A 55 15.78 -9.25 -1.19
N VAL A 56 17.02 -9.66 -0.88
CA VAL A 56 18.06 -9.90 -1.90
C VAL A 56 17.61 -10.95 -2.94
N GLN A 57 16.90 -11.99 -2.52
CA GLN A 57 16.42 -13.06 -3.40
C GLN A 57 15.20 -12.68 -4.24
N THR A 58 14.38 -11.73 -3.79
CA THR A 58 13.07 -11.43 -4.38
C THR A 58 13.03 -10.16 -5.22
N MET A 59 14.10 -9.36 -5.19
CA MET A 59 14.17 -8.06 -5.86
C MET A 59 15.32 -8.02 -6.87
N GLY A 60 15.13 -7.29 -7.97
CA GLY A 60 16.13 -7.15 -9.03
C GLY A 60 17.23 -6.16 -8.66
N HIS A 61 18.49 -6.51 -8.96
CA HIS A 61 19.67 -5.69 -8.63
C HIS A 61 20.19 -4.86 -9.79
N GLU A 62 19.74 -5.14 -11.02
CA GLU A 62 20.27 -4.52 -12.25
C GLU A 62 20.20 -2.99 -12.23
N LYS A 63 19.11 -2.44 -11.69
CA LYS A 63 18.86 -1.00 -11.65
C LYS A 63 19.09 -0.37 -10.26
N SER A 64 19.57 -1.13 -9.29
CA SER A 64 19.63 -0.70 -7.89
C SER A 64 20.51 0.51 -7.65
N GLU A 65 21.74 0.52 -8.17
CA GLU A 65 22.68 1.63 -8.00
C GLU A 65 22.12 2.92 -8.62
N ARG A 66 21.60 2.83 -9.84
CA ARG A 66 20.98 3.96 -10.56
C ARG A 66 19.76 4.49 -9.82
N TRP A 67 18.91 3.60 -9.31
CA TRP A 67 17.74 3.98 -8.53
C TRP A 67 18.13 4.65 -7.22
N MET A 68 19.11 4.12 -6.49
CA MET A 68 19.61 4.75 -5.27
C MET A 68 20.16 6.16 -5.54
N ASN A 69 20.91 6.36 -6.63
CA ASN A 69 21.38 7.69 -7.02
C ASN A 69 20.24 8.68 -7.29
N VAL A 70 19.15 8.22 -7.94
CA VAL A 70 17.94 9.05 -8.13
C VAL A 70 17.34 9.45 -6.78
N LEU A 71 17.21 8.49 -5.86
CA LEU A 71 16.61 8.76 -4.54
C LEU A 71 17.49 9.71 -3.72
N GLU A 72 18.81 9.55 -3.76
CA GLU A 72 19.76 10.46 -3.12
C GLU A 72 19.70 11.88 -3.70
N GLU A 73 19.59 12.02 -5.04
CA GLU A 73 19.46 13.32 -5.68
C GLU A 73 18.15 14.02 -5.30
N ILE A 74 17.05 13.28 -5.16
CA ILE A 74 15.76 13.79 -4.68
C ILE A 74 15.85 14.28 -3.22
N GLU A 75 16.62 13.61 -2.37
CA GLU A 75 16.87 14.04 -0.99
C GLU A 75 17.92 15.14 -0.88
N SER A 76 18.60 15.50 -1.99
CA SER A 76 19.65 16.50 -1.97
C SER A 76 19.12 17.86 -1.54
N THR A 77 19.97 18.63 -0.84
CA THR A 77 19.62 20.01 -0.47
C THR A 77 19.37 20.89 -1.70
N ALA A 78 19.98 20.59 -2.84
CA ALA A 78 19.76 21.31 -4.09
C ALA A 78 18.33 21.09 -4.62
N PHE A 79 17.87 19.84 -4.67
CA PHE A 79 16.51 19.48 -5.07
C PHE A 79 15.49 20.08 -4.10
N GLN A 80 15.63 19.80 -2.79
CA GLN A 80 14.69 20.25 -1.77
C GLN A 80 14.53 21.78 -1.71
N ASN A 81 15.60 22.55 -1.90
CA ASN A 81 15.51 24.01 -1.96
C ASN A 81 14.80 24.50 -3.22
N SER A 82 14.92 23.78 -4.34
CA SER A 82 14.28 24.16 -5.61
C SER A 82 12.78 23.87 -5.66
N CYS A 83 12.26 23.00 -4.79
CA CYS A 83 10.82 22.71 -4.71
C CYS A 83 10.00 23.88 -4.14
N ARG A 84 10.61 24.84 -3.44
CA ARG A 84 9.88 25.93 -2.79
C ARG A 84 9.14 26.79 -3.82
N GLY A 85 7.84 26.98 -3.62
CA GLY A 85 6.99 27.75 -4.53
C GLY A 85 6.59 26.99 -5.80
N VAL A 86 6.95 25.70 -5.92
CA VAL A 86 6.52 24.83 -7.01
C VAL A 86 5.37 23.95 -6.50
N PRO A 87 4.18 23.97 -7.14
CA PRO A 87 3.04 23.14 -6.74
C PRO A 87 3.36 21.65 -6.83
N VAL A 88 2.60 20.81 -6.11
CA VAL A 88 2.72 19.34 -6.03
C VAL A 88 3.99 18.83 -5.32
N VAL A 89 5.15 19.40 -5.61
CA VAL A 89 6.47 19.00 -5.05
C VAL A 89 6.90 19.88 -3.87
N GLY A 90 6.31 21.06 -3.71
CA GLY A 90 6.57 21.99 -2.61
C GLY A 90 5.29 22.54 -1.98
N VAL A 91 5.47 23.50 -1.08
CA VAL A 91 4.37 24.23 -0.42
C VAL A 91 4.13 25.53 -1.18
N THR A 92 2.87 25.81 -1.53
CA THR A 92 2.45 27.08 -2.10
C THR A 92 1.35 27.74 -1.25
N GLU A 93 1.13 29.05 -1.43
CA GLU A 93 0.11 29.80 -0.66
C GLU A 93 -1.33 29.49 -1.09
N ASP A 94 -1.54 28.85 -2.25
CA ASP A 94 -2.84 28.50 -2.82
C ASP A 94 -2.65 27.32 -3.79
N ASP A 95 -2.84 26.10 -3.29
CA ASP A 95 -2.75 24.85 -4.06
C ASP A 95 -4.08 24.59 -4.79
N ALA A 96 -4.47 25.50 -5.68
CA ALA A 96 -5.58 25.22 -6.59
C ALA A 96 -5.17 24.11 -7.56
N ASP A 97 -5.94 23.01 -7.57
CA ASP A 97 -5.77 21.89 -8.51
C ASP A 97 -5.74 22.43 -9.96
N TYR A 98 -4.81 21.92 -10.78
CA TYR A 98 -4.82 22.22 -12.20
C TYR A 98 -6.09 21.68 -12.86
N VAL A 99 -6.75 22.52 -13.67
CA VAL A 99 -7.89 22.13 -14.50
C VAL A 99 -7.47 22.15 -15.96
N TYR A 100 -7.63 21.01 -16.65
CA TYR A 100 -7.28 20.87 -18.06
C TYR A 100 -7.92 21.98 -18.92
N GLY A 101 -7.11 22.60 -19.79
CA GLY A 101 -7.54 23.69 -20.67
C GLY A 101 -7.66 25.08 -20.01
N GLN A 102 -7.44 25.23 -18.69
CA GLN A 102 -7.45 26.52 -18.02
C GLN A 102 -6.03 27.10 -17.82
N PRO A 103 -5.86 28.44 -17.82
CA PRO A 103 -4.58 29.06 -17.49
C PRO A 103 -4.12 28.66 -16.09
N TYR A 104 -2.84 28.30 -15.96
CA TYR A 104 -2.23 27.93 -14.69
C TYR A 104 -1.21 28.97 -14.27
N ARG A 105 -1.34 29.49 -13.04
CA ARG A 105 -0.54 30.62 -12.57
C ARG A 105 0.94 30.31 -12.36
N TYR A 106 1.28 29.02 -12.20
CA TYR A 106 2.64 28.55 -11.94
C TYR A 106 3.33 27.99 -13.19
N ASP A 107 2.84 28.31 -14.39
CA ASP A 107 3.34 27.74 -15.65
C ASP A 107 4.86 27.92 -15.82
N ASP A 108 5.36 29.13 -15.54
CA ASP A 108 6.77 29.47 -15.71
C ASP A 108 7.65 28.83 -14.62
N GLU A 109 7.21 28.84 -13.36
CA GLU A 109 7.93 28.22 -12.23
C GLU A 109 8.06 26.71 -12.41
N VAL A 110 6.97 26.05 -12.85
CA VAL A 110 6.98 24.61 -13.11
C VAL A 110 7.92 24.28 -14.25
N ARG A 111 7.89 25.02 -15.36
CA ARG A 111 8.80 24.77 -16.49
C ARG A 111 10.26 24.94 -16.10
N GLN A 112 10.61 26.04 -15.45
CA GLN A 112 11.98 26.27 -14.99
C GLN A 112 12.46 25.16 -14.04
N PHE A 113 11.57 24.67 -13.17
CA PHE A 113 11.86 23.55 -12.28
C PHE A 113 12.08 22.23 -13.05
N LEU A 114 11.17 21.88 -13.96
CA LEU A 114 11.27 20.65 -14.75
C LEU A 114 12.49 20.67 -15.71
N ASP A 115 12.79 21.82 -16.33
CA ASP A 115 13.97 22.01 -17.19
C ASP A 115 15.27 21.84 -16.41
N ARG A 116 15.33 22.40 -15.19
CA ARG A 116 16.49 22.27 -14.30
C ARG A 116 16.78 20.81 -13.95
N TRP A 117 15.73 20.02 -13.75
CA TRP A 117 15.84 18.61 -13.35
C TRP A 117 15.63 17.64 -14.51
N ALA A 118 15.69 18.10 -15.77
CA ALA A 118 15.49 17.25 -16.94
C ALA A 118 16.38 16.00 -16.95
N PRO A 119 17.70 16.06 -16.63
CA PRO A 119 18.54 14.85 -16.59
C PRO A 119 18.07 13.83 -15.55
N LEU A 120 17.63 14.28 -14.37
CA LEU A 120 17.10 13.41 -13.33
C LEU A 120 15.79 12.74 -13.77
N ARG A 121 14.91 13.49 -14.45
CA ARG A 121 13.65 12.96 -14.99
C ARG A 121 13.91 11.92 -16.07
N GLU A 122 14.81 12.20 -17.02
CA GLU A 122 15.21 11.24 -18.06
C GLU A 122 15.72 9.93 -17.45
N GLU A 123 16.55 10.02 -16.42
CA GLU A 123 17.05 8.87 -15.68
C GLU A 123 15.92 8.10 -14.97
N ILE A 124 14.94 8.81 -14.36
CA ILE A 124 13.75 8.18 -13.78
C ILE A 124 12.96 7.42 -14.84
N HIS A 125 12.70 8.01 -16.01
CA HIS A 125 11.97 7.34 -17.11
C HIS A 125 12.68 6.08 -17.58
N ASP A 126 13.99 6.14 -17.82
CA ASP A 126 14.79 4.97 -18.24
C ASP A 126 14.84 3.88 -17.15
N ILE A 127 15.03 4.27 -15.89
CA ILE A 127 15.03 3.31 -14.77
C ILE A 127 13.67 2.65 -14.63
N THR A 128 12.57 3.39 -14.77
CA THR A 128 11.21 2.86 -14.51
C THR A 128 10.61 2.12 -15.70
N GLU A 129 11.14 2.29 -16.91
CA GLU A 129 10.69 1.54 -18.10
C GLU A 129 10.80 0.03 -17.89
N GLY A 130 9.67 -0.67 -18.09
CA GLY A 130 9.58 -2.14 -17.99
C GLY A 130 9.89 -2.70 -16.59
N THR A 131 9.86 -1.88 -15.56
CA THR A 131 10.52 -2.22 -14.29
C THR A 131 9.66 -3.03 -13.36
N GLY A 132 10.27 -4.08 -12.82
CA GLY A 132 9.76 -4.84 -11.68
C GLY A 132 10.32 -4.32 -10.36
N PRO A 133 10.40 -5.16 -9.31
CA PRO A 133 10.92 -4.76 -8.01
C PRO A 133 12.40 -4.43 -8.09
N ILE A 134 12.82 -3.29 -7.54
CA ILE A 134 14.22 -2.84 -7.50
C ILE A 134 14.74 -2.99 -6.07
N TRP A 135 15.83 -3.73 -5.91
CA TRP A 135 16.46 -3.87 -4.60
C TRP A 135 17.06 -2.55 -4.13
N THR A 136 16.83 -2.19 -2.87
CA THR A 136 17.47 -1.05 -2.21
C THR A 136 18.22 -1.52 -0.97
N GLU A 137 19.41 -0.96 -0.76
CA GLU A 137 20.23 -1.28 0.41
C GLU A 137 19.54 -0.73 1.67
N VAL A 138 19.21 -1.65 2.58
CA VAL A 138 18.61 -1.34 3.88
C VAL A 138 19.18 -2.32 4.87
N GLN A 139 19.72 -1.78 5.96
CA GLN A 139 20.08 -2.58 7.12
C GLN A 139 18.83 -2.80 7.96
N MET A 140 18.43 -4.06 8.12
CA MET A 140 17.29 -4.42 8.95
C MET A 140 17.69 -4.39 10.42
N ASP A 141 16.93 -3.65 11.23
CA ASP A 141 17.04 -3.62 12.68
C ASP A 141 15.65 -3.47 13.31
N SER A 142 14.79 -4.45 13.04
CA SER A 142 13.43 -4.51 13.59
C SER A 142 12.70 -3.15 13.44
N PHE A 143 12.20 -2.54 14.52
CA PHE A 143 11.49 -1.26 14.47
C PHE A 143 12.41 -0.03 14.38
N ASN A 144 13.72 -0.19 14.54
CA ASN A 144 14.70 0.87 14.32
C ASN A 144 15.10 0.99 12.83
N THR A 145 14.62 0.08 11.97
CA THR A 145 14.89 0.10 10.53
C THR A 145 14.45 1.43 9.92
N LEU A 146 15.40 2.14 9.31
CA LEU A 146 15.12 3.37 8.56
C LEU A 146 14.80 3.02 7.11
N LEU A 147 13.70 3.55 6.59
CA LEU A 147 13.22 3.33 5.23
C LEU A 147 13.16 4.65 4.42
N PRO A 148 14.26 5.43 4.32
CA PRO A 148 14.22 6.74 3.69
C PRO A 148 13.79 6.66 2.21
N TYR A 149 14.26 5.63 1.50
CA TYR A 149 13.94 5.36 0.10
C TYR A 149 12.43 5.26 -0.19
N VAL A 150 11.62 4.84 0.79
CA VAL A 150 10.17 4.74 0.67
C VAL A 150 9.55 6.14 0.55
N GLN A 151 10.00 7.10 1.36
CA GLN A 151 9.53 8.49 1.25
C GLN A 151 10.07 9.17 -0.02
N SER A 152 11.34 8.94 -0.35
CA SER A 152 11.96 9.47 -1.57
C SER A 152 11.23 8.99 -2.83
N SER A 153 10.76 7.73 -2.85
CA SER A 153 9.92 7.20 -3.94
C SER A 153 8.59 7.96 -4.09
N ARG A 154 7.98 8.43 -2.99
CA ARG A 154 6.79 9.30 -3.07
C ARG A 154 7.13 10.66 -3.68
N SER A 155 8.29 11.21 -3.36
CA SER A 155 8.78 12.46 -3.94
C SER A 155 9.05 12.32 -5.45
N VAL A 156 9.59 11.19 -5.90
CA VAL A 156 9.71 10.87 -7.34
C VAL A 156 8.33 10.84 -8.00
N ALA A 157 7.34 10.16 -7.40
CA ALA A 157 5.98 10.13 -7.94
C ALA A 157 5.34 11.53 -8.02
N ARG A 158 5.61 12.42 -7.06
CA ARG A 158 5.16 13.82 -7.10
C ARG A 158 5.83 14.63 -8.23
N LEU A 159 7.13 14.41 -8.47
CA LEU A 159 7.83 15.01 -9.60
C LEU A 159 7.22 14.57 -10.95
N LEU A 160 6.90 13.28 -11.08
CA LEU A 160 6.25 12.75 -12.28
C LEU A 160 4.80 13.22 -12.43
N SER A 161 4.06 13.39 -11.34
CA SER A 161 2.75 14.06 -11.36
C SER A 161 2.84 15.47 -11.92
N LEU A 162 3.83 16.26 -11.47
CA LEU A 162 4.05 17.62 -11.94
C LEU A 162 4.41 17.65 -13.44
N GLU A 163 5.23 16.70 -13.88
CA GLU A 163 5.55 16.52 -15.30
C GLU A 163 4.32 16.15 -16.13
N PHE A 164 3.47 15.25 -15.63
CA PHE A 164 2.22 14.88 -16.30
C PHE A 164 1.32 16.12 -16.49
N GLU A 165 1.11 16.90 -15.43
CA GLU A 165 0.30 18.13 -15.49
C GLU A 165 0.90 19.19 -16.45
N ASP A 166 2.23 19.31 -16.50
CA ASP A 166 2.90 20.15 -17.50
C ASP A 166 2.73 19.65 -18.94
N ALA A 167 2.84 18.34 -19.14
CA ALA A 167 2.63 17.72 -20.44
C ALA A 167 1.19 17.96 -20.93
N LEU A 168 0.20 17.83 -20.05
CA LEU A 168 -1.20 18.17 -20.35
C LEU A 168 -1.36 19.62 -20.80
N ARG A 169 -0.73 20.57 -20.09
CA ARG A 169 -0.78 22.00 -20.44
C ARG A 169 -0.23 22.30 -21.84
N ARG A 170 0.70 21.48 -22.32
CA ARG A 170 1.36 21.63 -23.63
C ARG A 170 0.76 20.75 -24.72
N ASP A 171 -0.33 20.01 -24.43
CA ASP A 171 -0.88 18.96 -25.31
C ASP A 171 0.19 17.93 -25.74
N ASP A 172 1.16 17.66 -24.86
CA ASP A 172 2.24 16.70 -25.08
C ASP A 172 1.81 15.31 -24.59
N ARG A 173 0.96 14.66 -25.38
CA ARG A 173 0.38 13.35 -25.07
C ARG A 173 1.44 12.27 -24.86
N ARG A 174 2.58 12.36 -25.56
CA ARG A 174 3.68 11.40 -25.42
C ARG A 174 4.33 11.53 -24.04
N GLN A 175 4.64 12.75 -23.62
CA GLN A 175 5.22 12.96 -22.29
C GLN A 175 4.22 12.61 -21.19
N ALA A 176 2.93 12.95 -21.35
CA ALA A 176 1.89 12.59 -20.38
C ALA A 176 1.79 11.07 -20.21
N PHE A 177 1.78 10.31 -21.30
CA PHE A 177 1.80 8.85 -21.26
C PHE A 177 3.07 8.32 -20.56
N GLY A 178 4.25 8.86 -20.93
CA GLY A 178 5.52 8.50 -20.30
C GLY A 178 5.53 8.70 -18.80
N SER A 179 5.02 9.84 -18.32
CA SER A 179 4.93 10.14 -16.88
C SER A 179 4.05 9.15 -16.13
N LEU A 180 2.88 8.77 -16.67
CA LEU A 180 2.02 7.76 -16.05
C LEU A 180 2.70 6.39 -15.98
N MET A 181 3.35 5.97 -17.06
CA MET A 181 4.09 4.70 -17.10
C MET A 181 5.25 4.69 -16.10
N ALA A 182 5.98 5.81 -16.00
CA ALA A 182 7.03 5.98 -15.01
C ALA A 182 6.48 5.92 -13.58
N MET A 183 5.34 6.57 -13.29
CA MET A 183 4.70 6.50 -11.96
C MET A 183 4.30 5.08 -11.58
N LEU A 184 3.78 4.29 -12.53
CA LEU A 184 3.53 2.86 -12.32
C LEU A 184 4.84 2.11 -12.06
N GLY A 185 5.90 2.39 -12.81
CA GLY A 185 7.22 1.81 -12.58
C GLY A 185 7.77 2.12 -11.18
N VAL A 186 7.55 3.33 -10.64
CA VAL A 186 7.93 3.66 -9.25
C VAL A 186 7.14 2.81 -8.24
N ALA A 187 5.83 2.62 -8.44
CA ALA A 187 5.04 1.74 -7.57
C ALA A 187 5.55 0.29 -7.65
N ARG A 188 5.91 -0.18 -8.85
CA ARG A 188 6.44 -1.53 -9.09
C ARG A 188 7.83 -1.75 -8.51
N ALA A 189 8.68 -0.73 -8.47
CA ALA A 189 9.99 -0.81 -7.84
C ALA A 189 9.90 -1.24 -6.35
N LEU A 190 8.80 -0.88 -5.68
CA LEU A 190 8.53 -1.21 -4.28
C LEU A 190 7.60 -2.42 -4.09
N GLU A 191 7.09 -3.06 -5.16
CA GLU A 191 5.99 -4.04 -5.05
C GLU A 191 6.35 -5.28 -4.22
N LYS A 192 7.64 -5.61 -4.10
CA LYS A 192 8.15 -6.71 -3.26
C LYS A 192 8.71 -6.29 -1.91
N GLU A 193 8.49 -5.05 -1.49
CA GLU A 193 8.88 -4.64 -0.15
C GLU A 193 7.98 -5.31 0.92
N PRO A 194 8.56 -6.03 1.91
CA PRO A 194 7.79 -6.93 2.76
C PRO A 194 7.16 -6.27 3.98
N LEU A 195 7.08 -4.94 4.06
CA LEU A 195 6.52 -4.23 5.21
C LEU A 195 5.22 -3.52 4.83
N ILE A 196 4.26 -3.48 5.76
CA ILE A 196 2.96 -2.83 5.53
C ILE A 196 3.19 -1.36 5.18
N ILE A 197 4.08 -0.65 5.89
CA ILE A 197 4.35 0.76 5.61
C ILE A 197 4.84 0.99 4.17
N SER A 198 5.69 0.10 3.64
CA SER A 198 6.15 0.16 2.25
C SER A 198 5.01 -0.11 1.26
N GLN A 199 4.15 -1.10 1.54
CA GLN A 199 2.99 -1.42 0.71
C GLN A 199 1.90 -0.31 0.74
N LEU A 200 1.77 0.43 1.85
CA LEU A 200 0.91 1.62 1.91
C LEU A 200 1.45 2.74 1.02
N VAL A 201 2.78 2.84 0.88
CA VAL A 201 3.39 3.79 -0.05
C VAL A 201 3.20 3.36 -1.50
N VAL A 202 3.33 2.07 -1.82
CA VAL A 202 2.93 1.52 -3.15
C VAL A 202 1.49 1.92 -3.45
N THR A 203 0.57 1.70 -2.51
CA THR A 203 -0.83 2.09 -2.64
C THR A 203 -1.00 3.58 -2.90
N ALA A 204 -0.30 4.44 -2.15
CA ALA A 204 -0.40 5.88 -2.33
C ALA A 204 0.10 6.36 -3.70
N ILE A 205 1.24 5.83 -4.17
CA ILE A 205 1.81 6.17 -5.50
C ILE A 205 0.87 5.67 -6.61
N HIS A 206 0.33 4.46 -6.45
CA HIS A 206 -0.65 3.92 -7.39
C HIS A 206 -1.92 4.79 -7.44
N SER A 207 -2.49 5.15 -6.29
CA SER A 207 -3.64 6.06 -6.23
C SER A 207 -3.34 7.40 -6.91
N MET A 208 -2.16 7.99 -6.73
CA MET A 208 -1.77 9.22 -7.44
C MET A 208 -1.77 9.01 -8.96
N THR A 209 -1.23 7.89 -9.44
CA THR A 209 -1.22 7.52 -10.86
C THR A 209 -2.63 7.41 -11.42
N LEU A 210 -3.53 6.72 -10.71
CA LEU A 210 -4.90 6.47 -11.17
C LEU A 210 -5.71 7.76 -11.30
N LYS A 211 -5.42 8.78 -10.48
CA LYS A 211 -6.04 10.11 -10.61
C LYS A 211 -5.68 10.78 -11.93
N HIS A 212 -4.42 10.71 -12.33
CA HIS A 212 -3.95 11.26 -13.60
C HIS A 212 -4.43 10.44 -14.78
N LEU A 213 -4.45 9.12 -14.64
CA LEU A 213 -5.03 8.23 -15.63
C LEU A 213 -6.51 8.53 -15.88
N LYS A 214 -7.29 8.80 -14.83
CA LYS A 214 -8.68 9.22 -14.96
C LYS A 214 -8.80 10.42 -15.90
N VAL A 215 -8.05 11.48 -15.63
CA VAL A 215 -8.04 12.69 -16.48
C VAL A 215 -7.70 12.31 -17.92
N ALA A 216 -6.66 11.50 -18.14
CA ALA A 216 -6.24 11.12 -19.48
C ALA A 216 -7.28 10.29 -20.26
N VAL A 217 -8.00 9.39 -19.58
CA VAL A 217 -9.06 8.56 -20.17
C VAL A 217 -10.32 9.38 -20.44
N GLU A 218 -10.69 10.29 -19.54
CA GLU A 218 -11.83 11.19 -19.72
C GLU A 218 -11.60 12.15 -20.89
N GLN A 219 -10.38 12.65 -21.06
CA GLN A 219 -10.01 13.57 -22.16
C GLN A 219 -9.58 12.85 -23.46
N ASP A 220 -9.74 11.53 -23.54
CA ASP A 220 -9.33 10.70 -24.69
C ASP A 220 -7.90 10.98 -25.21
N LEU A 221 -6.94 11.08 -24.29
CA LEU A 221 -5.56 11.49 -24.64
C LEU A 221 -4.72 10.37 -25.26
N PHE A 222 -5.13 9.12 -25.10
CA PHE A 222 -4.32 7.95 -25.44
C PHE A 222 -4.94 7.11 -26.55
N ASP A 223 -4.07 6.58 -27.41
CA ASP A 223 -4.47 5.63 -28.45
C ASP A 223 -4.66 4.20 -27.90
N ASP A 224 -5.13 3.30 -28.76
CA ASP A 224 -5.37 1.89 -28.43
C ASP A 224 -4.13 1.18 -27.88
N VAL A 225 -2.94 1.50 -28.38
CA VAL A 225 -1.69 0.85 -27.99
C VAL A 225 -1.31 1.29 -26.59
N GLN A 226 -1.39 2.59 -26.33
CA GLN A 226 -1.12 3.20 -25.02
C GLN A 226 -2.12 2.71 -23.95
N LEU A 227 -3.41 2.68 -24.27
CA LEU A 227 -4.46 2.18 -23.38
C LEU A 227 -4.25 0.69 -23.03
N LYS A 228 -3.90 -0.14 -24.00
CA LYS A 228 -3.59 -1.57 -23.76
C LYS A 228 -2.35 -1.76 -22.89
N SER A 229 -1.29 -0.97 -23.15
CA SER A 229 -0.07 -1.01 -22.33
C SER A 229 -0.35 -0.62 -20.88
N MET A 230 -1.16 0.43 -20.66
CA MET A 230 -1.60 0.84 -19.33
C MET A 230 -2.40 -0.27 -18.64
N LEU A 231 -3.36 -0.88 -19.34
CA LEU A 231 -4.17 -1.98 -18.81
C LEU A 231 -3.30 -3.18 -18.39
N GLU A 232 -2.27 -3.51 -19.15
CA GLU A 232 -1.32 -4.57 -18.79
C GLU A 232 -0.59 -4.27 -17.48
N GLN A 233 -0.11 -3.03 -17.28
CA GLN A 233 0.54 -2.63 -16.03
C GLN A 233 -0.43 -2.63 -14.84
N LEU A 234 -1.67 -2.17 -15.02
CA LEU A 234 -2.70 -2.20 -13.99
C LEU A 234 -3.04 -3.62 -13.54
N ARG A 235 -3.07 -4.57 -14.48
CA ARG A 235 -3.31 -5.99 -14.18
C ARG A 235 -2.17 -6.60 -13.37
N ALA A 236 -0.92 -6.21 -13.63
CA ALA A 236 0.22 -6.69 -12.86
C ALA A 236 0.15 -6.28 -11.37
N LEU A 237 -0.49 -5.14 -11.06
CA LEU A 237 -0.65 -4.62 -9.69
C LEU A 237 -1.95 -5.06 -8.99
N ASP A 238 -2.85 -5.77 -9.68
CA ASP A 238 -4.19 -6.13 -9.17
C ASP A 238 -4.19 -7.26 -8.11
N ASP A 239 -3.09 -7.99 -7.98
CA ASP A 239 -2.92 -9.05 -6.98
C ASP A 239 -2.62 -8.48 -5.58
N PHE A 240 -3.65 -7.87 -4.98
CA PHE A 240 -3.58 -7.34 -3.61
C PHE A 240 -3.29 -8.44 -2.57
N GLY A 241 -3.71 -9.68 -2.84
CA GLY A 241 -3.57 -10.80 -1.91
C GLY A 241 -2.12 -11.22 -1.71
N THR A 242 -1.36 -11.32 -2.81
CA THR A 242 0.09 -11.59 -2.73
C THR A 242 0.83 -10.47 -1.99
N ARG A 243 0.50 -9.20 -2.26
CA ARG A 243 1.11 -8.05 -1.56
C ARG A 243 0.80 -8.04 -0.07
N TYR A 244 -0.45 -8.31 0.30
CA TYR A 244 -0.85 -8.41 1.70
C TYR A 244 -0.09 -9.51 2.44
N ARG A 245 -0.04 -10.73 1.89
CA ARG A 245 0.70 -11.85 2.51
C ARG A 245 2.18 -11.55 2.66
N LEU A 246 2.77 -10.96 1.63
CA LEU A 246 4.16 -10.50 1.66
C LEU A 246 4.40 -9.50 2.81
N ALA A 247 3.50 -8.54 2.99
CA ALA A 247 3.56 -7.58 4.08
C ALA A 247 3.48 -8.28 5.46
N ILE A 248 2.54 -9.21 5.66
CA ILE A 248 2.41 -9.93 6.93
C ILE A 248 3.66 -10.77 7.24
N VAL A 249 4.23 -11.43 6.23
CA VAL A 249 5.49 -12.17 6.37
C VAL A 249 6.59 -11.26 6.90
N GLY A 250 6.68 -10.02 6.39
CA GLY A 250 7.72 -9.12 6.84
C GLY A 250 7.47 -8.46 8.19
N GLU A 251 6.23 -8.07 8.49
CA GLU A 251 5.83 -7.60 9.83
C GLU A 251 6.14 -8.65 10.90
N ARG A 252 5.92 -9.93 10.59
CA ARG A 252 6.28 -11.03 11.47
C ARG A 252 7.79 -11.11 11.69
N ALA A 253 8.61 -11.05 10.64
CA ALA A 253 10.07 -11.14 10.82
C ALA A 253 10.65 -9.89 11.52
N MET A 254 10.08 -8.71 11.27
CA MET A 254 10.45 -7.46 11.93
C MET A 254 10.11 -7.47 13.43
N SER A 255 8.97 -8.06 13.81
CA SER A 255 8.52 -8.09 15.21
C SER A 255 9.21 -9.14 16.08
N GLN A 256 9.57 -10.29 15.51
CA GLN A 256 10.06 -11.43 16.29
C GLN A 256 11.34 -11.17 17.11
N PRO A 257 12.36 -10.45 16.60
CA PRO A 257 13.56 -10.17 17.38
C PRO A 257 13.31 -9.30 18.63
N VAL A 258 12.26 -8.49 18.65
CA VAL A 258 11.89 -7.63 19.80
C VAL A 258 11.57 -8.46 21.05
N PHE A 259 11.07 -9.69 20.88
CA PHE A 259 10.77 -10.56 22.02
C PHE A 259 12.00 -11.21 22.65
N ASP A 260 13.13 -11.19 21.95
CA ASP A 260 14.43 -11.64 22.45
C ASP A 260 15.24 -10.48 23.02
N ASP A 261 15.11 -9.30 22.40
CA ASP A 261 15.71 -8.04 22.84
C ASP A 261 14.75 -6.86 22.66
N PHE A 262 14.15 -6.43 23.76
CA PHE A 262 13.16 -5.35 23.76
C PHE A 262 13.74 -3.98 23.36
N GLN A 263 15.07 -3.78 23.42
CA GLN A 263 15.68 -2.50 22.98
C GLN A 263 15.45 -2.23 21.48
N ARG A 264 15.12 -3.27 20.72
CA ARG A 264 14.82 -3.21 19.28
C ARG A 264 13.46 -2.62 18.92
N ILE A 265 12.66 -2.25 19.93
CA ILE A 265 11.43 -1.48 19.72
C ILE A 265 11.69 0.03 19.60
N GLY A 266 12.86 0.49 20.07
CA GLY A 266 13.23 1.90 20.15
C GLY A 266 14.06 2.22 21.40
N GLU A 267 15.04 3.11 21.26
CA GLU A 267 15.99 3.48 22.33
C GLU A 267 15.33 4.16 23.53
N ASP A 268 14.16 4.77 23.35
CA ASP A 268 13.46 5.54 24.38
C ASP A 268 12.61 4.70 25.35
N ILE A 269 12.36 3.42 25.05
CA ILE A 269 11.50 2.58 25.90
C ILE A 269 12.31 1.88 26.99
N LYS A 270 12.39 2.52 28.17
CA LYS A 270 13.07 1.97 29.35
C LYS A 270 12.22 0.92 30.06
N VAL A 271 12.54 -0.36 29.87
CA VAL A 271 11.96 -1.48 30.64
C VAL A 271 12.92 -1.91 31.75
N PRO A 272 12.43 -2.29 32.95
CA PRO A 272 13.29 -2.74 34.04
C PRO A 272 14.21 -3.90 33.61
N ALA A 273 15.52 -3.73 33.78
CA ALA A 273 16.51 -4.73 33.42
C ALA A 273 16.53 -5.92 34.41
N GLY A 274 16.54 -7.15 33.87
CA GLY A 274 16.82 -8.39 34.60
C GLY A 274 15.76 -9.49 34.40
N VAL A 275 16.18 -10.75 34.20
CA VAL A 275 15.41 -12.04 34.08
C VAL A 275 14.22 -12.09 33.08
N PHE A 276 13.72 -10.94 32.63
CA PHE A 276 12.58 -10.75 31.75
C PHE A 276 12.97 -10.34 30.31
N ARG A 277 14.25 -10.51 29.91
CA ARG A 277 14.73 -10.13 28.57
C ARG A 277 14.01 -10.89 27.46
N GLN A 278 14.00 -12.22 27.55
CA GLN A 278 13.23 -13.06 26.62
C GLN A 278 11.77 -13.13 27.06
N ARG A 279 10.86 -13.09 26.09
CA ARG A 279 9.41 -13.08 26.33
C ARG A 279 8.70 -14.15 25.49
N PRO A 280 8.93 -15.44 25.75
CA PRO A 280 8.44 -16.51 24.86
C PRO A 280 6.90 -16.61 24.81
N ILE A 281 6.20 -16.29 25.91
CA ILE A 281 4.72 -16.27 25.91
C ILE A 281 4.20 -15.13 25.02
N ASP A 282 4.87 -13.98 25.05
CA ASP A 282 4.55 -12.80 24.24
C ASP A 282 4.87 -13.08 22.76
N ALA A 283 6.04 -13.65 22.47
CA ALA A 283 6.44 -14.08 21.14
C ALA A 283 5.45 -15.08 20.53
N LEU A 284 4.98 -16.04 21.33
CA LEU A 284 3.99 -17.03 20.89
C LEU A 284 2.66 -16.36 20.55
N ALA A 285 2.17 -15.44 21.38
CA ALA A 285 0.95 -14.69 21.12
C ALA A 285 1.06 -13.87 19.82
N SER A 286 2.21 -13.23 19.57
CA SER A 286 2.49 -12.54 18.31
C SER A 286 2.48 -13.48 17.11
N LEU A 287 3.13 -14.65 17.21
CA LEU A 287 3.13 -15.65 16.12
C LEU A 287 1.71 -16.14 15.80
N GLU A 288 0.87 -16.39 16.82
CA GLU A 288 -0.52 -16.80 16.62
C GLU A 288 -1.37 -15.75 15.89
N ILE A 289 -1.16 -14.47 16.18
CA ILE A 289 -1.87 -13.38 15.50
C ILE A 289 -1.39 -13.25 14.05
N MET A 290 -0.07 -13.33 13.83
CA MET A 290 0.49 -13.26 12.48
C MET A 290 0.07 -14.47 11.64
N GLU A 291 -0.02 -15.67 12.22
CA GLU A 291 -0.54 -16.86 11.54
C GLU A 291 -2.00 -16.69 11.11
N LYS A 292 -2.85 -16.10 11.98
CA LYS A 292 -4.22 -15.74 11.61
C LYS A 292 -4.26 -14.70 10.48
N ALA A 293 -3.39 -13.70 10.52
CA ALA A 293 -3.28 -12.71 9.45
C ALA A 293 -2.83 -13.36 8.13
N GLU A 294 -1.85 -14.27 8.14
CA GLU A 294 -1.42 -15.04 6.96
C GLU A 294 -2.56 -15.90 6.38
N SER A 295 -3.49 -16.34 7.23
CA SER A 295 -4.62 -17.21 6.84
C SER A 295 -5.84 -16.47 6.27
N VAL A 296 -5.85 -15.13 6.28
CA VAL A 296 -6.96 -14.34 5.74
C VAL A 296 -7.19 -14.67 4.27
N THR A 297 -8.45 -14.90 3.88
CA THR A 297 -8.84 -15.15 2.49
C THR A 297 -8.60 -13.91 1.64
N THR A 298 -7.98 -14.08 0.48
CA THR A 298 -7.71 -12.98 -0.48
C THR A 298 -8.36 -13.21 -1.85
N GLU A 299 -9.32 -14.14 -1.93
CA GLU A 299 -10.00 -14.48 -3.19
C GLU A 299 -11.08 -13.44 -3.56
N ASN A 300 -11.69 -12.83 -2.55
CA ASN A 300 -12.74 -11.83 -2.69
C ASN A 300 -12.44 -10.61 -1.80
N LEU A 301 -12.68 -9.40 -2.31
CA LEU A 301 -12.42 -8.15 -1.59
C LEU A 301 -13.31 -7.97 -0.35
N SER A 302 -14.58 -8.37 -0.43
CA SER A 302 -15.54 -8.27 0.67
C SER A 302 -15.13 -9.18 1.83
N ASP A 303 -14.82 -10.45 1.54
CA ASP A 303 -14.38 -11.39 2.58
C ASP A 303 -13.05 -10.96 3.20
N PHE A 304 -12.11 -10.50 2.38
CA PHE A 304 -10.84 -9.96 2.85
C PHE A 304 -11.04 -8.74 3.78
N PHE A 305 -11.91 -7.80 3.40
CA PHE A 305 -12.23 -6.64 4.21
C PHE A 305 -12.84 -7.04 5.56
N ILE A 306 -13.85 -7.91 5.53
CA ILE A 306 -14.55 -8.39 6.73
C ILE A 306 -13.57 -9.12 7.67
N GLN A 307 -12.75 -10.03 7.13
CA GLN A 307 -11.82 -10.83 7.93
C GLN A 307 -10.71 -9.99 8.56
N THR A 308 -10.13 -9.04 7.83
CA THR A 308 -9.09 -8.15 8.38
C THR A 308 -9.64 -7.21 9.45
N ALA A 309 -10.84 -6.67 9.26
CA ALA A 309 -11.52 -5.85 10.27
C ALA A 309 -11.89 -6.67 11.52
N ALA A 310 -12.42 -7.88 11.34
CA ALA A 310 -12.75 -8.79 12.43
C ALA A 310 -11.50 -9.17 13.24
N LEU A 311 -10.39 -9.49 12.56
CA LEU A 311 -9.13 -9.85 13.22
C LEU A 311 -8.59 -8.70 14.10
N ASP A 312 -8.64 -7.46 13.61
CA ASP A 312 -8.22 -6.26 14.36
C ASP A 312 -9.15 -5.98 15.55
N SER A 313 -10.47 -6.07 15.34
CA SER A 313 -11.47 -5.91 16.40
C SER A 313 -11.31 -6.98 17.49
N ASP A 314 -11.17 -8.25 17.11
CA ASP A 314 -10.99 -9.37 18.03
C ASP A 314 -9.72 -9.21 18.85
N PHE A 315 -8.62 -8.78 18.23
CA PHE A 315 -7.36 -8.52 18.91
C PHE A 315 -7.50 -7.37 19.93
N ASN A 316 -8.07 -6.24 19.52
CA ASN A 316 -8.30 -5.09 20.39
C ASN A 316 -9.22 -5.44 21.57
N GLN A 317 -10.29 -6.20 21.32
CA GLN A 317 -11.19 -6.67 22.35
C GLN A 317 -10.47 -7.60 23.34
N GLN A 318 -9.65 -8.54 22.85
CA GLN A 318 -8.86 -9.43 23.70
C GLN A 318 -7.88 -8.66 24.60
N ILE A 319 -7.23 -7.62 24.09
CA ILE A 319 -6.37 -6.75 24.90
C ILE A 319 -7.17 -6.02 25.98
N GLN A 320 -8.31 -5.44 25.62
CA GLN A 320 -9.14 -4.67 26.56
C GLN A 320 -9.66 -5.56 27.70
N GLN A 321 -10.17 -6.75 27.36
CA GLN A 321 -10.77 -7.72 28.29
C GLN A 321 -9.75 -8.56 29.06
N ALA A 322 -8.47 -8.53 28.68
CA ALA A 322 -7.42 -9.29 29.37
C ALA A 322 -7.26 -8.84 30.83
N GLY A 323 -7.16 -9.83 31.73
CA GLY A 323 -6.76 -9.61 33.13
C GLY A 323 -5.31 -9.11 33.21
N TRP A 324 -4.94 -8.53 34.37
CA TRP A 324 -3.64 -7.87 34.57
C TRP A 324 -2.43 -8.77 34.25
N LEU A 325 -2.49 -10.07 34.59
CA LEU A 325 -1.44 -11.04 34.26
C LEU A 325 -1.25 -11.18 32.75
N LYS A 326 -2.35 -11.38 31.99
CA LYS A 326 -2.27 -11.54 30.53
C LYS A 326 -1.77 -10.27 29.86
N LYS A 327 -2.21 -9.09 30.33
CA LYS A 327 -1.69 -7.79 29.85
C LYS A 327 -0.19 -7.64 30.04
N LEU A 328 0.34 -8.07 31.20
CA LEU A 328 1.78 -8.08 31.45
C LEU A 328 2.52 -9.10 30.58
N GLU A 329 1.89 -10.24 30.26
CA GLU A 329 2.46 -11.28 29.40
C GLU A 329 2.47 -10.90 27.90
N THR A 330 1.51 -10.10 27.42
CA THR A 330 1.34 -9.77 25.99
C THR A 330 1.57 -8.29 25.64
N VAL A 331 2.26 -7.54 26.50
CA VAL A 331 2.45 -6.10 26.32
C VAL A 331 3.22 -5.77 25.05
N VAL A 332 4.24 -6.57 24.69
CA VAL A 332 5.06 -6.30 23.52
C VAL A 332 4.27 -6.59 22.26
N THR A 333 3.52 -7.70 22.24
CA THR A 333 2.59 -8.02 21.15
C THR A 333 1.62 -6.87 20.88
N SER A 334 1.07 -6.23 21.93
CA SER A 334 0.16 -5.09 21.74
C SER A 334 0.80 -3.84 21.14
N LEU A 335 2.13 -3.72 21.21
CA LEU A 335 2.88 -2.61 20.62
C LEU A 335 3.38 -2.91 19.21
N THR A 336 3.60 -4.20 18.88
CA THR A 336 4.24 -4.62 17.64
C THR A 336 3.28 -5.17 16.59
N VAL A 337 2.05 -5.55 16.97
CA VAL A 337 1.03 -5.98 16.01
C VAL A 337 0.53 -4.75 15.24
N PRO A 338 0.57 -4.76 13.90
CA PRO A 338 0.11 -3.63 13.09
C PRO A 338 -1.41 -3.49 13.14
N ALA A 339 -1.92 -2.33 12.73
CA ALA A 339 -3.36 -2.09 12.57
C ALA A 339 -3.90 -2.84 11.32
N LEU A 340 -4.18 -4.13 11.47
CA LEU A 340 -4.53 -5.05 10.38
C LEU A 340 -5.79 -4.60 9.64
N GLY A 341 -6.78 -4.06 10.36
CA GLY A 341 -8.02 -3.56 9.76
C GLY A 341 -7.79 -2.32 8.88
N ALA A 342 -6.93 -1.40 9.32
CA ALA A 342 -6.57 -0.22 8.54
C ALA A 342 -5.74 -0.60 7.29
N ALA A 343 -4.81 -1.55 7.42
CA ALA A 343 -4.06 -2.10 6.30
C ALA A 343 -5.01 -2.77 5.29
N GLY A 344 -5.89 -3.66 5.75
CA GLY A 344 -6.90 -4.32 4.90
C GLY A 344 -7.76 -3.33 4.13
N LYS A 345 -8.25 -2.28 4.81
CA LYS A 345 -8.99 -1.17 4.20
C LYS A 345 -8.22 -0.47 3.08
N ALA A 346 -6.92 -0.23 3.26
CA ALA A 346 -6.07 0.38 2.24
C ALA A 346 -5.87 -0.54 1.02
N PHE A 347 -5.65 -1.84 1.22
CA PHE A 347 -5.56 -2.81 0.12
C PHE A 347 -6.86 -2.93 -0.67
N VAL A 348 -8.02 -2.95 0.00
CA VAL A 348 -9.34 -3.00 -0.65
C VAL A 348 -9.57 -1.75 -1.49
N ARG A 349 -9.30 -0.57 -0.91
CA ARG A 349 -9.38 0.70 -1.63
C ARG A 349 -8.49 0.70 -2.87
N SER A 350 -7.22 0.30 -2.73
CA SER A 350 -6.27 0.19 -3.85
C SER A 350 -6.79 -0.69 -4.98
N ALA A 351 -7.31 -1.88 -4.63
CA ALA A 351 -7.85 -2.82 -5.62
C ALA A 351 -9.10 -2.26 -6.30
N MET A 352 -10.02 -1.64 -5.55
CA MET A 352 -11.21 -1.02 -6.13
C MET A 352 -10.88 0.15 -7.05
N GLU A 353 -9.94 1.03 -6.67
CA GLU A 353 -9.44 2.13 -7.52
C GLU A 353 -8.83 1.57 -8.82
N ASN A 354 -8.04 0.49 -8.73
CA ASN A 354 -7.49 -0.18 -9.91
C ASN A 354 -8.59 -0.75 -10.81
N ARG A 355 -9.60 -1.41 -10.24
CA ARG A 355 -10.71 -2.03 -10.99
C ARG A 355 -11.55 -1.00 -11.75
N ILE A 356 -11.93 0.11 -11.12
CA ILE A 356 -12.69 1.17 -11.82
C ILE A 356 -11.85 1.82 -12.93
N ALA A 357 -10.54 1.98 -12.73
CA ALA A 357 -9.65 2.48 -13.78
C ALA A 357 -9.54 1.54 -14.98
N LYS A 358 -9.47 0.22 -14.74
CA LYS A 358 -9.52 -0.79 -15.81
C LYS A 358 -10.85 -0.72 -16.59
N ILE A 359 -11.97 -0.50 -15.91
CA ILE A 359 -13.28 -0.27 -16.57
C ILE A 359 -13.20 0.98 -17.46
N GLY A 360 -12.69 2.10 -16.95
CA GLY A 360 -12.51 3.34 -17.73
C GLY A 360 -11.70 3.11 -19.02
N ILE A 361 -10.55 2.43 -18.91
CA ILE A 361 -9.75 2.04 -20.09
C ILE A 361 -10.54 1.13 -21.03
N GLY A 362 -11.21 0.12 -20.48
CA GLY A 362 -12.01 -0.84 -21.25
C GLY A 362 -13.12 -0.16 -22.04
N LEU A 363 -13.85 0.75 -21.42
CA LEU A 363 -14.88 1.56 -22.07
C LEU A 363 -14.30 2.32 -23.27
N ARG A 364 -13.15 2.97 -23.08
CA ARG A 364 -12.50 3.75 -24.15
C ARG A 364 -12.01 2.87 -25.31
N LEU A 365 -11.43 1.71 -25.00
CA LEU A 365 -11.04 0.72 -26.01
C LEU A 365 -12.25 0.17 -26.77
N PHE A 366 -13.37 -0.07 -26.07
CA PHE A 366 -14.61 -0.54 -26.67
C PHE A 366 -15.18 0.52 -27.62
N GLU A 367 -15.24 1.78 -27.18
CA GLU A 367 -15.73 2.90 -27.98
C GLU A 367 -14.93 3.05 -29.28
N LYS A 368 -13.60 3.14 -29.20
CA LYS A 368 -12.72 3.28 -30.38
C LYS A 368 -12.90 2.15 -31.39
N ARG A 369 -13.25 0.94 -30.91
CA ARG A 369 -13.46 -0.25 -31.75
C ARG A 369 -14.85 -0.31 -32.37
N HIS A 370 -15.87 0.11 -31.64
CA HIS A 370 -17.28 -0.12 -32.00
C HIS A 370 -18.04 1.15 -32.39
N ASP A 371 -17.43 2.32 -32.26
CA ASP A 371 -18.06 3.63 -32.49
C ASP A 371 -19.34 3.84 -31.65
N ARG A 372 -19.36 3.21 -30.46
CA ARG A 372 -20.42 3.31 -29.46
C ARG A 372 -19.91 2.82 -28.11
N TRP A 373 -20.61 3.22 -27.06
CA TRP A 373 -20.46 2.63 -25.74
C TRP A 373 -21.11 1.24 -25.63
N PRO A 374 -20.65 0.38 -24.70
CA PRO A 374 -21.34 -0.87 -24.40
C PRO A 374 -22.68 -0.58 -23.70
N ALA A 375 -23.66 -1.46 -23.85
CA ALA A 375 -24.96 -1.39 -23.21
C ALA A 375 -24.91 -1.76 -21.71
N SER A 376 -23.92 -2.55 -21.31
CA SER A 376 -23.66 -2.94 -19.92
C SER A 376 -22.18 -3.23 -19.68
N LEU A 377 -21.77 -3.33 -18.41
CA LEU A 377 -20.42 -3.81 -18.08
C LEU A 377 -20.21 -5.28 -18.46
N ASP A 378 -21.28 -6.10 -18.50
CA ASP A 378 -21.20 -7.48 -18.98
C ASP A 378 -20.83 -7.53 -20.47
N GLU A 379 -21.41 -6.64 -21.31
CA GLU A 379 -21.01 -6.56 -22.72
C GLU A 379 -19.53 -6.14 -22.85
N LEU A 380 -19.05 -5.26 -21.97
CA LEU A 380 -17.65 -4.86 -21.97
C LEU A 380 -16.72 -6.04 -21.64
N THR A 381 -17.09 -6.91 -20.71
CA THR A 381 -16.29 -8.09 -20.34
C THR A 381 -16.41 -9.24 -21.32
N ASP A 382 -17.58 -9.41 -21.94
CA ASP A 382 -17.86 -10.47 -22.91
C ASP A 382 -17.32 -10.16 -24.30
N ALA A 383 -17.13 -8.87 -24.62
CA ALA A 383 -16.50 -8.45 -25.85
C ALA A 383 -15.09 -9.05 -25.90
N ASP A 384 -14.81 -9.81 -26.97
CA ASP A 384 -13.52 -10.43 -27.29
C ASP A 384 -12.47 -9.33 -27.52
N SER A 385 -12.01 -8.78 -26.41
CA SER A 385 -10.98 -7.77 -26.34
C SER A 385 -9.66 -8.50 -26.29
N ASP A 386 -8.73 -8.11 -27.16
CA ASP A 386 -7.35 -8.65 -27.16
C ASP A 386 -6.63 -8.41 -25.81
N ALA A 387 -7.27 -7.70 -24.88
CA ALA A 387 -6.81 -7.44 -23.53
C ALA A 387 -7.96 -7.64 -22.53
N SER A 388 -8.03 -8.82 -21.90
CA SER A 388 -8.91 -9.06 -20.76
C SER A 388 -8.71 -8.03 -19.65
N LEU A 389 -9.80 -7.51 -19.07
CA LEU A 389 -9.77 -6.58 -17.94
C LEU A 389 -9.36 -7.26 -16.61
N GLY A 390 -9.40 -8.59 -16.56
CA GLY A 390 -9.29 -9.33 -15.29
C GLY A 390 -10.48 -9.06 -14.36
N PRO A 391 -10.32 -9.22 -13.03
CA PRO A 391 -11.40 -8.97 -12.07
C PRO A 391 -11.85 -7.51 -12.11
N ILE A 392 -13.16 -7.25 -12.19
CA ILE A 392 -13.72 -5.88 -12.16
C ILE A 392 -14.72 -5.65 -11.03
N ASP A 393 -15.16 -6.69 -10.32
CA ASP A 393 -16.15 -6.54 -9.26
C ASP A 393 -15.62 -5.66 -8.11
N PRO A 394 -16.40 -4.74 -7.54
CA PRO A 394 -16.00 -4.01 -6.35
C PRO A 394 -16.09 -4.91 -5.10
N ALA A 395 -15.70 -4.35 -3.94
CA ALA A 395 -16.18 -4.90 -2.67
C ALA A 395 -17.69 -4.66 -2.52
N GLY A 396 -18.34 -5.41 -1.64
CA GLY A 396 -19.79 -5.37 -1.44
C GLY A 396 -20.54 -6.39 -2.31
N ASN A 397 -21.85 -6.18 -2.45
CA ASN A 397 -22.78 -7.10 -3.11
C ASN A 397 -23.34 -6.58 -4.44
N LEU A 398 -22.94 -5.38 -4.86
CA LEU A 398 -23.41 -4.75 -6.10
C LEU A 398 -22.20 -4.43 -6.99
N PRO A 399 -22.32 -4.58 -8.32
CA PRO A 399 -21.25 -4.21 -9.25
C PRO A 399 -21.00 -2.69 -9.23
N PHE A 400 -19.95 -2.24 -9.91
CA PHE A 400 -19.83 -0.82 -10.25
C PHE A 400 -21.04 -0.36 -11.06
N GLY A 401 -21.46 0.88 -10.85
CA GLY A 401 -22.57 1.48 -11.56
C GLY A 401 -22.11 1.93 -12.92
N TYR A 402 -22.95 1.75 -13.94
CA TYR A 402 -22.65 2.15 -15.31
C TYR A 402 -23.91 2.61 -16.03
N ARG A 403 -23.80 3.70 -16.79
CA ARG A 403 -24.85 4.17 -17.70
C ARG A 403 -24.28 5.04 -18.81
N VAL A 404 -25.06 5.22 -19.87
CA VAL A 404 -24.79 6.20 -20.92
C VAL A 404 -25.86 7.30 -20.84
N VAL A 405 -25.42 8.55 -20.65
CA VAL A 405 -26.30 9.73 -20.57
C VAL A 405 -25.75 10.80 -21.51
N ASP A 406 -26.61 11.34 -22.37
CA ASP A 406 -26.24 12.38 -23.35
C ASP A 406 -25.01 12.02 -24.21
N GLY A 407 -24.87 10.73 -24.55
CA GLY A 407 -23.74 10.21 -25.32
C GLY A 407 -22.44 10.02 -24.54
N LYS A 408 -22.42 10.31 -23.23
CA LYS A 408 -21.28 10.10 -22.34
C LYS A 408 -21.44 8.82 -21.53
N ALA A 409 -20.39 8.03 -21.41
CA ALA A 409 -20.35 6.90 -20.49
C ALA A 409 -20.01 7.40 -19.08
N GLN A 410 -20.83 7.03 -18.11
CA GLN A 410 -20.57 7.27 -16.69
C GLN A 410 -20.35 5.92 -15.99
N VAL A 411 -19.24 5.79 -15.26
CA VAL A 411 -19.01 4.67 -14.35
C VAL A 411 -18.73 5.21 -12.96
N TRP A 412 -19.35 4.59 -11.95
CA TRP A 412 -19.17 5.01 -10.57
C TRP A 412 -19.09 3.84 -9.59
N GLY A 413 -18.45 4.12 -8.46
CA GLY A 413 -18.31 3.20 -7.33
C GLY A 413 -18.63 3.89 -6.02
N PHE A 414 -17.98 3.42 -4.97
CA PHE A 414 -18.07 3.98 -3.64
C PHE A 414 -16.70 3.89 -2.96
N ASP A 415 -16.46 4.75 -1.98
CA ASP A 415 -15.29 4.61 -1.13
C ASP A 415 -15.56 3.53 -0.09
N PRO A 416 -14.79 2.41 -0.04
CA PRO A 416 -14.91 1.41 1.02
C PRO A 416 -14.56 1.98 2.41
N GLN A 417 -14.14 3.25 2.48
CA GLN A 417 -13.95 3.98 3.72
C GLN A 417 -15.17 4.71 4.23
N SER A 418 -16.17 4.93 3.37
CA SER A 418 -17.43 5.57 3.72
C SER A 418 -18.40 4.59 4.40
N PRO A 419 -19.42 5.06 5.13
CA PRO A 419 -20.39 4.20 5.84
C PRO A 419 -21.28 3.31 4.94
N GLY A 420 -21.11 3.35 3.62
CA GLY A 420 -21.86 2.55 2.67
C GLY A 420 -21.05 1.34 2.22
N ASP A 421 -21.68 0.16 2.22
CA ASP A 421 -21.01 -1.12 1.92
C ASP A 421 -21.26 -1.60 0.48
N SER A 422 -21.79 -0.73 -0.39
CA SER A 422 -22.11 -1.08 -1.77
C SER A 422 -22.17 0.13 -2.68
N THR A 423 -22.04 -0.11 -3.98
CA THR A 423 -22.26 0.90 -5.02
C THR A 423 -23.64 1.55 -4.90
N PRO A 424 -23.74 2.89 -4.90
CA PRO A 424 -25.02 3.58 -4.89
C PRO A 424 -25.77 3.41 -6.23
N SER A 425 -27.11 3.54 -6.20
CA SER A 425 -27.93 3.41 -7.42
C SER A 425 -27.74 4.55 -8.43
N GLU A 426 -27.25 5.69 -7.96
CA GLU A 426 -26.97 6.89 -8.76
C GLU A 426 -25.49 7.29 -8.56
N PRO A 427 -24.86 7.91 -9.58
CA PRO A 427 -23.51 8.41 -9.46
C PRO A 427 -23.42 9.54 -8.43
N ILE A 428 -22.20 9.70 -7.90
CA ILE A 428 -21.87 10.77 -6.97
C ILE A 428 -21.99 12.11 -7.69
N ASP A 429 -22.76 13.04 -7.12
CA ASP A 429 -22.82 14.42 -7.60
C ASP A 429 -21.55 15.17 -7.20
N VAL A 430 -20.58 15.20 -8.12
CA VAL A 430 -19.23 15.75 -7.89
C VAL A 430 -19.29 17.26 -7.60
N ASP A 431 -20.27 17.98 -8.15
CA ASP A 431 -20.42 19.42 -7.98
C ASP A 431 -20.95 19.82 -6.60
N GLN A 432 -21.58 18.88 -5.89
CA GLN A 432 -22.12 19.08 -4.54
C GLN A 432 -21.18 18.61 -3.42
N LEU A 433 -20.00 18.08 -3.75
CA LEU A 433 -19.05 17.57 -2.75
C LEU A 433 -18.47 18.70 -1.89
N GLY A 434 -18.58 18.54 -0.57
CA GLY A 434 -17.87 19.40 0.37
C GLY A 434 -16.34 19.23 0.29
N GLU A 435 -15.59 20.15 0.89
CA GLU A 435 -14.11 20.12 0.92
C GLU A 435 -13.54 18.78 1.41
N HIS A 436 -14.15 18.18 2.44
CA HIS A 436 -13.74 16.89 2.99
C HIS A 436 -14.16 15.68 2.14
N GLU A 437 -15.09 15.87 1.21
CA GLU A 437 -15.65 14.82 0.35
C GLU A 437 -15.03 14.82 -1.05
N GLN A 438 -14.12 15.75 -1.34
CA GLN A 438 -13.41 15.84 -2.62
C GLN A 438 -12.70 14.54 -3.03
N HIS A 439 -12.36 13.68 -2.06
CA HIS A 439 -11.80 12.36 -2.34
C HIS A 439 -12.80 11.40 -3.00
N LEU A 440 -14.11 11.68 -2.95
CA LEU A 440 -15.14 10.87 -3.59
C LEU A 440 -15.17 11.04 -5.11
N LYS A 441 -14.61 12.15 -5.64
CA LYS A 441 -14.50 12.40 -7.09
C LYS A 441 -13.76 11.30 -7.85
N TYR A 442 -12.91 10.53 -7.17
CA TYR A 442 -12.16 9.42 -7.77
C TYR A 442 -13.02 8.21 -8.11
N TRP A 443 -14.19 8.10 -7.49
CA TRP A 443 -15.15 7.02 -7.70
C TRP A 443 -16.20 7.34 -8.76
N SER A 444 -16.06 8.42 -9.52
CA SER A 444 -16.99 8.81 -10.59
C SER A 444 -16.19 9.22 -11.81
N TRP A 445 -16.35 8.49 -12.91
CA TRP A 445 -15.68 8.76 -14.18
C TRP A 445 -16.73 9.12 -15.23
N GLU A 446 -16.48 10.19 -15.96
CA GLU A 446 -17.33 10.64 -17.07
C GLU A 446 -16.53 10.71 -18.36
N LEU A 447 -16.84 9.80 -19.27
CA LEU A 447 -16.17 9.64 -20.56
C LEU A 447 -17.04 10.26 -21.65
N PRO A 448 -16.75 11.49 -22.13
CA PRO A 448 -17.36 12.02 -23.34
C PRO A 448 -16.99 11.16 -24.55
N PRO A 449 -17.82 11.16 -25.61
CA PRO A 449 -17.46 10.48 -26.85
C PRO A 449 -16.15 11.06 -27.39
N ALA A 450 -15.29 10.21 -27.96
CA ALA A 450 -14.07 10.60 -28.62
C ALA A 450 -14.39 11.66 -29.69
N GLU A 451 -13.66 12.77 -29.65
CA GLU A 451 -13.79 13.78 -30.71
C GLU A 451 -13.41 13.12 -32.05
N SER A 452 -14.32 13.16 -33.03
CA SER A 452 -14.02 12.64 -34.36
C SER A 452 -12.80 13.38 -34.93
N PRO A 453 -11.78 12.66 -35.44
CA PRO A 453 -10.51 13.23 -35.86
C PRO A 453 -10.59 14.24 -37.01
#